data_AF-A0A8T3MPI4-F1
#
_entry.id   AF-A0A8T3MPI4-F1
#
_cell.length_a   1.000
_cell.length_b   1.000
_cell.length_c   1.000
_cell.angle_alpha   90.00
_cell.angle_beta   90.00
_cell.angle_gamma   90.00
#
_symmetry.space_group_name_H-M   'P 1'
#
loop_
_entity.id
_entity.type
_entity.pdbx_description
1 polymer ?
#
loop_
_entity_poly.entity_id
_entity_poly.type
_entity_poly.pdbx_seq_one_letter_code
_entity_poly.pdbx_strand_id
1 'polypeptide(L)'
;FYNQAGVRASLPAGDITFGQLYQVLPFANTIVQVELTGAQLREVFEGASGSAGRLHVAGGSFVYRLSNAPGQRLLEAKVAGAPLDEARTYRIVTIDYLYTGGDGHTGFGKGTNVKVGDVEVDVVAAYIAAHSPVNPQLEGRIVQQ
;
A
#
# COMPACT_ATOMS: atom_id res chain seq x y z
N PHE A 1 -0.96 1.29 1.92
CA PHE A 1 -0.01 0.88 0.86
C PHE A 1 0.53 -0.50 1.21
N TYR A 2 0.90 -1.29 0.21
CA TYR A 2 1.50 -2.61 0.41
C TYR A 2 2.35 -2.96 -0.81
N ASN A 3 3.51 -3.60 -0.67
CA ASN A 3 4.35 -3.92 -1.82
C ASN A 3 3.90 -5.19 -2.54
N GLN A 4 3.93 -5.18 -3.87
CA GLN A 4 3.54 -6.30 -4.70
C GLN A 4 4.33 -7.57 -4.35
N ALA A 5 5.64 -7.43 -4.07
CA ALA A 5 6.52 -8.54 -3.74
C ALA A 5 6.24 -9.16 -2.34
N GLY A 6 5.47 -8.47 -1.50
CA GLY A 6 5.00 -8.98 -0.21
C GLY A 6 3.84 -9.98 -0.35
N VAL A 7 3.15 -10.00 -1.50
CA VAL A 7 2.09 -10.98 -1.81
C VAL A 7 2.72 -12.13 -2.61
N ARG A 8 2.72 -13.33 -2.04
CA ARG A 8 3.57 -14.44 -2.52
C ARG A 8 2.83 -15.54 -3.28
N ALA A 9 1.52 -15.60 -3.15
CA ALA A 9 0.68 -16.58 -3.82
C ALA A 9 -0.69 -16.00 -4.14
N SER A 10 -1.36 -16.60 -5.12
CA SER A 10 -2.79 -16.37 -5.37
C SER A 10 -3.64 -17.19 -4.40
N LEU A 11 -4.82 -16.67 -4.04
CA LEU A 11 -5.84 -17.42 -3.31
C LEU A 11 -6.88 -17.96 -4.30
N PRO A 12 -7.09 -19.28 -4.39
CA PRO A 12 -8.18 -19.84 -5.19
C PRO A 12 -9.54 -19.47 -4.57
N ALA A 13 -10.59 -19.46 -5.39
CA ALA A 13 -11.95 -19.31 -4.91
C ALA A 13 -12.36 -20.51 -4.03
N GLY A 14 -13.16 -20.25 -3.00
CA GLY A 14 -13.63 -21.25 -2.04
C GLY A 14 -13.26 -20.89 -0.61
N ASP A 15 -13.23 -21.91 0.25
CA ASP A 15 -12.88 -21.74 1.65
C ASP A 15 -11.42 -21.27 1.79
N ILE A 16 -11.24 -20.23 2.61
CA ILE A 16 -9.93 -19.64 2.90
C ILE A 16 -9.48 -20.15 4.26
N THR A 17 -8.36 -20.87 4.27
CA THR A 17 -7.72 -21.35 5.49
C THR A 17 -6.61 -20.40 5.93
N PHE A 18 -6.30 -20.40 7.23
CA PHE A 18 -5.17 -19.62 7.75
C PHE A 18 -3.83 -20.05 7.12
N GLY A 19 -3.64 -21.34 6.85
CA GLY A 19 -2.45 -21.84 6.16
C GLY A 19 -2.26 -21.25 4.77
N GLN A 20 -3.35 -21.04 4.02
CA GLN A 20 -3.29 -20.34 2.73
C GLN A 20 -2.96 -18.86 2.89
N LEU A 21 -3.51 -18.18 3.91
CA LEU A 21 -3.14 -16.79 4.19
C LEU A 21 -1.66 -16.64 4.52
N TYR A 22 -1.09 -17.57 5.29
CA TYR A 22 0.34 -17.59 5.58
C TYR A 22 1.20 -17.85 4.33
N GLN A 23 0.73 -18.68 3.39
CA GLN A 23 1.42 -18.84 2.09
C GLN A 23 1.40 -17.55 1.25
N VAL A 24 0.36 -16.75 1.38
CA VAL A 24 0.21 -15.47 0.65
C VAL A 24 1.04 -14.36 1.31
N LEU A 25 1.03 -14.28 2.64
CA LEU A 25 1.68 -13.23 3.46
C LEU A 25 2.65 -13.86 4.49
N PRO A 26 3.81 -14.39 4.06
CA PRO A 26 4.67 -15.21 4.91
C PRO A 26 5.67 -14.44 5.77
N PHE A 27 5.71 -13.11 5.67
CA PHE A 27 6.80 -12.30 6.23
C PHE A 27 6.58 -11.85 7.67
N ALA A 28 5.38 -12.09 8.22
CA ALA A 28 5.00 -11.69 9.56
C ALA A 28 5.28 -10.20 9.85
N ASN A 29 5.12 -9.34 8.83
CA ASN A 29 5.29 -7.90 9.01
C ASN A 29 4.21 -7.38 9.96
N THR A 30 4.52 -6.30 10.69
CA THR A 30 3.51 -5.58 11.49
C THR A 30 2.88 -4.45 10.70
N ILE A 31 1.60 -4.19 10.96
CA ILE A 31 0.91 -3.02 10.40
C ILE A 31 1.46 -1.75 11.04
N VAL A 32 1.80 -0.76 10.22
CA VAL A 32 2.27 0.56 10.68
C VAL A 32 1.34 1.64 10.18
N GLN A 33 0.78 2.40 11.11
CA GLN A 33 0.12 3.66 10.84
C GLN A 33 1.12 4.80 11.00
N VAL A 34 1.10 5.76 10.08
CA VAL A 34 1.94 6.97 10.14
C VAL A 34 1.20 8.16 9.53
N GLU A 35 1.48 9.36 10.02
CA GLU A 35 0.99 10.61 9.44
C GLU A 35 2.05 11.25 8.54
N LEU A 36 1.66 11.59 7.32
CA LEU A 36 2.49 12.25 6.32
C LEU A 36 1.82 13.54 5.88
N THR A 37 2.60 14.60 5.62
CA THR A 37 2.09 15.74 4.84
C THR A 37 1.77 15.29 3.42
N GLY A 38 0.92 16.02 2.72
CA GLY A 38 0.58 15.69 1.34
C GLY A 38 1.80 15.73 0.42
N ALA A 39 2.76 16.64 0.68
CA ALA A 39 4.05 16.67 -0.01
C ALA A 39 4.85 15.38 0.22
N GLN A 40 4.94 14.88 1.46
CA GLN A 40 5.60 13.61 1.76
C GLN A 40 4.84 12.41 1.15
N LEU A 41 3.51 12.44 1.17
CA LEU A 41 2.67 11.42 0.55
C LEU A 41 2.83 11.43 -0.99
N ARG A 42 3.08 12.58 -1.60
CA ARG A 42 3.41 12.68 -3.02
C ARG A 42 4.69 11.93 -3.35
N GLU A 43 5.72 12.04 -2.51
CA GLU A 43 6.95 11.25 -2.67
C GLU A 43 6.70 9.74 -2.57
N VAL A 44 5.80 9.32 -1.66
CA VAL A 44 5.37 7.91 -1.55
C VAL A 44 4.67 7.45 -2.84
N PHE A 45 3.75 8.25 -3.39
CA PHE A 45 3.10 7.94 -4.66
C PHE A 45 4.08 7.91 -5.84
N GLU A 46 5.06 8.82 -5.88
CA GLU A 46 6.13 8.81 -6.87
C GLU A 46 6.98 7.54 -6.76
N GLY A 47 7.38 7.14 -5.56
CA GLY A 47 8.08 5.88 -5.30
C GLY A 47 7.27 4.67 -5.78
N ALA A 48 5.97 4.64 -5.46
CA ALA A 48 5.04 3.60 -5.88
C ALA A 48 4.90 3.47 -7.41
N SER A 49 5.10 4.58 -8.13
CA SER A 49 5.03 4.64 -9.59
C SER A 49 6.30 4.18 -10.31
N GLY A 50 7.36 3.89 -9.56
CA GLY A 50 8.67 3.56 -10.09
C GLY A 50 8.95 2.07 -10.29
N SER A 51 10.22 1.79 -10.54
CA SER A 51 10.79 0.43 -10.63
C SER A 51 11.21 -0.13 -9.26
N ALA A 52 11.35 0.75 -8.27
CA ALA A 52 11.61 0.39 -6.87
C ALA A 52 10.32 -0.14 -6.25
N GLY A 53 10.07 -1.45 -6.40
CA GLY A 53 8.93 -2.19 -5.82
C GLY A 53 7.54 -1.56 -6.04
N ARG A 54 6.75 -2.07 -6.98
CA ARG A 54 5.38 -1.59 -7.21
C ARG A 54 4.53 -1.75 -5.94
N LEU A 55 3.77 -0.72 -5.59
CA LEU A 55 2.87 -0.76 -4.44
C LEU A 55 1.41 -0.89 -4.87
N HIS A 56 0.65 -1.69 -4.12
CA HIS A 56 -0.80 -1.66 -4.05
C HIS A 56 -1.27 -0.52 -3.14
N VAL A 57 -2.44 0.04 -3.46
CA VAL A 57 -3.05 1.16 -2.73
C VAL A 57 -4.54 0.91 -2.46
N ALA A 58 -5.01 1.42 -1.34
CA ALA A 58 -6.42 1.48 -0.95
C ALA A 58 -6.69 2.86 -0.33
N GLY A 59 -7.91 3.38 -0.49
CA GLY A 59 -8.27 4.75 -0.07
C GLY A 59 -7.70 5.87 -0.94
N GLY A 60 -6.95 5.53 -1.98
CA GLY A 60 -6.40 6.47 -2.96
C GLY A 60 -6.16 5.81 -4.31
N SER A 61 -5.79 6.62 -5.29
CA SER A 61 -5.47 6.18 -6.65
C SER A 61 -4.37 7.04 -7.25
N PHE A 62 -3.66 6.51 -8.25
CA PHE A 62 -2.66 7.29 -8.97
C PHE A 62 -2.54 6.89 -10.44
N VAL A 63 -2.10 7.86 -11.23
CA VAL A 63 -1.78 7.71 -12.65
C VAL A 63 -0.29 7.99 -12.81
N TYR A 64 0.41 7.13 -13.55
CA TYR A 64 1.84 7.30 -13.79
C TYR A 64 2.24 6.99 -15.21
N ARG A 65 3.40 7.50 -15.62
CA ARG A 65 4.01 7.22 -16.92
C ARG A 65 5.45 6.76 -16.74
N LEU A 66 5.71 5.51 -17.09
CA LEU A 66 7.01 4.87 -16.84
C LEU A 66 8.13 5.43 -17.73
N SER A 67 7.80 5.98 -18.90
CA SER A 67 8.76 6.60 -19.82
C SER A 67 9.31 7.94 -19.31
N ASN A 68 8.69 8.54 -18.30
CA ASN A 68 9.26 9.72 -17.63
C ASN A 68 10.44 9.32 -16.73
N ALA A 69 11.34 10.28 -16.50
CA ALA A 69 12.46 10.10 -15.59
C ALA A 69 11.98 9.76 -14.16
N PRO A 70 12.73 8.95 -13.38
CA PRO A 70 12.43 8.75 -11.96
C PRO A 70 12.29 10.09 -11.23
N GLY A 71 11.26 10.24 -10.38
CA GLY A 71 10.92 11.52 -9.75
C GLY A 71 9.91 12.36 -10.55
N GLN A 72 9.59 11.96 -11.77
CA GLN A 72 8.66 12.64 -12.67
C GLN A 72 7.61 11.68 -13.26
N ARG A 73 7.44 10.50 -12.68
CA ARG A 73 6.54 9.46 -13.21
C ARG A 73 5.11 9.65 -12.77
N LEU A 74 4.87 10.19 -11.58
CA LEU A 74 3.54 10.47 -11.05
C LEU A 74 2.89 11.62 -11.82
N LEU A 75 1.81 11.31 -12.53
CA LEU A 75 1.01 12.30 -13.25
C LEU A 75 -0.12 12.83 -12.38
N GLU A 76 -0.77 11.93 -11.62
CA GLU A 76 -1.90 12.27 -10.75
C GLU A 76 -1.87 11.39 -9.51
N ALA A 77 -2.23 11.96 -8.36
CA ALA A 77 -2.54 11.23 -7.14
C ALA A 77 -3.86 11.77 -6.55
N LYS A 78 -4.70 10.85 -6.07
CA LYS A 78 -5.94 11.16 -5.38
C LYS A 78 -6.03 10.41 -4.06
N VAL A 79 -6.64 11.04 -3.06
CA VAL A 79 -7.00 10.44 -1.78
C VAL A 79 -8.50 10.62 -1.58
N ALA A 80 -9.22 9.54 -1.30
CA ALA A 80 -10.68 9.52 -1.20
C ALA A 80 -11.38 10.18 -2.40
N GLY A 81 -10.83 10.00 -3.61
CA GLY A 81 -11.37 10.55 -4.86
C GLY A 81 -11.03 12.02 -5.15
N ALA A 82 -10.51 12.76 -4.16
CA ALA A 82 -10.07 14.15 -4.35
C ALA A 82 -8.58 14.21 -4.73
N PRO A 83 -8.15 15.20 -5.54
CA PRO A 83 -6.72 15.44 -5.79
C PRO A 83 -5.92 15.55 -4.49
N LEU A 84 -4.71 15.01 -4.50
CA LEU A 84 -3.78 15.11 -3.37
C LEU A 84 -3.49 16.59 -3.07
N ASP A 85 -3.89 17.04 -1.89
CA ASP A 85 -3.53 18.36 -1.35
C ASP A 85 -2.21 18.25 -0.58
N GLU A 86 -1.16 18.91 -1.06
CA GLU A 86 0.19 18.85 -0.49
C GLU A 86 0.32 19.50 0.91
N ALA A 87 -0.58 20.44 1.24
CA ALA A 87 -0.58 21.14 2.52
C ALA A 87 -1.31 20.38 3.63
N ARG A 88 -2.10 19.36 3.28
CA ARG A 88 -2.88 18.57 4.23
C ARG A 88 -2.06 17.43 4.85
N THR A 89 -2.31 17.09 6.11
CA THR A 89 -1.80 15.86 6.72
C THR A 89 -2.73 14.68 6.48
N TYR A 90 -2.16 13.55 6.11
CA TYR A 90 -2.84 12.29 5.86
C TYR A 90 -2.34 11.21 6.80
N ARG A 91 -3.27 10.49 7.40
CA ARG A 91 -2.98 9.26 8.12
C ARG A 91 -3.02 8.10 7.13
N ILE A 92 -1.90 7.41 6.97
CA ILE A 92 -1.78 6.25 6.09
C ILE A 92 -1.49 5.00 6.91
N VAL A 93 -1.72 3.85 6.28
CA VAL A 93 -1.36 2.54 6.82
C VAL A 93 -0.49 1.82 5.80
N THR A 94 0.59 1.20 6.29
CA THR A 94 1.55 0.39 5.54
C THR A 94 2.04 -0.75 6.45
N ILE A 95 3.14 -1.41 6.09
CA ILE A 95 3.83 -2.41 6.91
C ILE A 95 5.20 -1.90 7.37
N ASP A 96 5.73 -2.46 8.45
CA ASP A 96 7.06 -2.11 9.00
C ASP A 96 8.19 -2.22 7.98
N TYR A 97 8.18 -3.23 7.11
CA TYR A 97 9.12 -3.38 6.01
C TYR A 97 9.19 -2.14 5.13
N LEU A 98 8.05 -1.60 4.71
CA LEU A 98 8.00 -0.38 3.89
C LEU A 98 8.26 0.88 4.70
N TYR A 99 7.78 0.94 5.94
CA TYR A 99 8.04 2.06 6.84
C TYR A 99 9.54 2.27 7.06
N THR A 100 10.31 1.18 7.18
CA THR A 100 11.77 1.21 7.38
C THR A 100 12.58 1.35 6.08
N GLY A 101 11.93 1.58 4.93
CA GLY A 101 12.59 1.85 3.65
C GLY A 101 12.77 0.62 2.76
N GLY A 102 12.10 -0.49 3.05
CA GLY A 102 12.04 -1.68 2.20
C GLY A 102 11.64 -1.35 0.76
N ASP A 103 12.14 -2.13 -0.19
CA ASP A 103 12.04 -1.88 -1.64
C ASP A 103 12.50 -0.48 -2.10
N GLY A 104 13.22 0.29 -1.26
CA GLY A 104 13.66 1.65 -1.54
C GLY A 104 12.65 2.75 -1.17
N HIS A 105 11.53 2.41 -0.52
CA HIS A 105 10.46 3.36 -0.18
C HIS A 105 10.75 4.16 1.08
N THR A 106 11.72 5.07 1.02
CA THR A 106 12.14 5.88 2.17
C THR A 106 11.13 6.96 2.60
N GLY A 107 10.13 7.26 1.76
CA GLY A 107 9.13 8.29 2.04
C GLY A 107 8.27 8.00 3.28
N PHE A 108 7.98 6.72 3.56
CA PHE A 108 7.15 6.34 4.70
C PHE A 108 7.78 6.71 6.05
N GLY A 109 9.11 6.56 6.18
CA GLY A 109 9.86 6.85 7.40
C GLY A 109 9.99 8.33 7.74
N LYS A 110 9.56 9.25 6.85
CA LYS A 110 9.58 10.70 7.07
C LYS A 110 8.39 11.22 7.90
N GLY A 111 7.40 10.36 8.14
CA GLY A 111 6.17 10.74 8.82
C GLY A 111 6.28 10.80 10.34
N THR A 112 5.17 11.17 10.97
CA THR A 112 5.05 11.36 12.43
C THR A 112 3.85 10.59 12.97
N ASN A 113 3.58 10.67 14.28
CA ASN A 113 2.46 9.98 14.95
C ASN A 113 2.38 8.48 14.61
N VAL A 114 3.53 7.82 14.67
CA VAL A 114 3.70 6.42 14.26
C VAL A 114 3.05 5.50 15.29
N LYS A 115 2.25 4.55 14.81
CA LYS A 115 1.66 3.48 15.63
C LYS A 115 1.92 2.14 14.96
N VAL A 116 2.52 1.22 15.71
CA VAL A 116 2.69 -0.17 15.31
C VAL A 116 1.50 -0.96 15.81
N GLY A 117 0.89 -1.76 14.93
CA GLY A 117 -0.24 -2.63 15.21
C GLY A 117 0.14 -4.10 15.13
N ASP A 118 -0.88 -4.92 14.90
CA ASP A 118 -0.75 -6.38 14.87
C ASP A 118 -0.05 -6.89 13.59
N VAL A 119 0.23 -8.19 13.56
CA VAL A 119 0.83 -8.89 12.43
C VAL A 119 -0.14 -8.92 11.25
N GLU A 120 0.37 -8.63 10.05
CA GLU A 120 -0.41 -8.45 8.82
C GLU A 120 -1.31 -9.64 8.49
N VAL A 121 -0.83 -10.87 8.70
CA VAL A 121 -1.59 -12.09 8.36
C VAL A 121 -2.80 -12.26 9.27
N ASP A 122 -2.67 -11.90 10.54
CA ASP A 122 -3.76 -11.95 11.52
C ASP A 122 -4.80 -10.87 11.23
N VAL A 123 -4.34 -9.66 10.85
CA VAL A 123 -5.22 -8.57 10.44
C VAL A 123 -6.03 -8.94 9.19
N VAL A 124 -5.40 -9.56 8.19
CA VAL A 124 -6.09 -10.02 6.98
C VAL A 124 -7.05 -11.19 7.29
N ALA A 125 -6.65 -12.14 8.14
CA ALA A 125 -7.51 -13.23 8.58
C ALA A 125 -8.77 -12.71 9.29
N ALA A 126 -8.60 -11.77 10.22
CA ALA A 126 -9.71 -11.13 10.92
C ALA A 126 -10.64 -10.37 9.97
N TYR A 127 -10.07 -9.63 9.00
CA TYR A 127 -10.86 -8.93 7.99
C TYR A 127 -11.70 -9.90 7.16
N ILE A 128 -11.10 -10.99 6.64
CA ILE A 128 -11.82 -11.98 5.83
C ILE A 128 -12.92 -12.66 6.64
N ALA A 129 -12.64 -13.03 7.89
CA ALA A 129 -13.64 -13.64 8.77
C ALA A 129 -14.84 -12.71 9.02
N ALA A 130 -14.58 -11.41 9.24
CA ALA A 130 -15.61 -10.42 9.49
C ALA A 130 -16.43 -10.01 8.25
N HIS A 131 -15.89 -10.22 7.04
CA HIS A 131 -16.50 -9.77 5.78
C HIS A 131 -16.78 -10.93 4.81
N SER A 132 -16.91 -12.15 5.31
CA SER A 132 -17.21 -13.31 4.48
C SER A 132 -18.66 -13.28 3.98
N PRO A 133 -18.92 -13.51 2.69
CA PRO A 133 -17.96 -13.79 1.62
C PRO A 133 -17.25 -12.52 1.11
N VAL A 134 -15.94 -12.63 0.85
CA VAL A 134 -15.15 -11.56 0.21
C VAL A 134 -15.17 -11.70 -1.32
N ASN A 135 -15.31 -10.58 -2.03
CA ASN A 135 -15.33 -10.54 -3.50
C ASN A 135 -14.60 -9.28 -4.04
N PRO A 136 -13.26 -9.20 -3.94
CA PRO A 136 -12.51 -8.03 -4.36
C PRO A 136 -12.60 -7.83 -5.88
N GLN A 137 -12.69 -6.57 -6.32
CA GLN A 137 -12.79 -6.19 -7.73
C GLN A 137 -11.63 -5.27 -8.15
N LEU A 138 -11.34 -5.24 -9.45
CA LEU A 138 -10.45 -4.23 -10.02
C LEU A 138 -11.18 -2.88 -10.06
N GLU A 139 -10.66 -1.92 -9.31
CA GLU A 139 -11.26 -0.59 -9.17
C GLU A 139 -10.52 0.50 -9.96
N GLY A 140 -9.51 0.13 -10.75
CA GLY A 140 -8.73 1.11 -11.53
C GLY A 140 -7.90 2.08 -10.65
N ARG A 141 -7.54 1.68 -9.43
CA ARG A 141 -6.77 2.53 -8.49
C ARG A 141 -5.37 2.90 -8.99
N ILE A 142 -4.82 2.12 -9.92
CA ILE A 142 -3.48 2.31 -10.46
C ILE A 142 -3.57 2.25 -11.98
N VAL A 143 -3.18 3.33 -12.65
CA VAL A 143 -3.24 3.43 -14.11
C VAL A 143 -1.87 3.81 -14.65
N GLN A 144 -1.33 2.99 -15.54
CA GLN A 144 -0.15 3.34 -16.33
C GLN A 144 -0.59 3.98 -17.66
N GLN A 145 -0.06 5.16 -17.95
CA GLN A 145 -0.16 5.84 -19.24
C GLN A 145 1.12 5.70 -20.07
#